data_AF-A0A4Q5TCS7-F1
#
_entry.id   AF-A0A4Q5TCS7-F1
#
_cell.length_a   1.000
_cell.length_b   1.000
_cell.length_c   1.000
_cell.angle_alpha   90.00
_cell.angle_beta   90.00
_cell.angle_gamma   90.00
#
_symmetry.space_group_name_H-M   'P 1'
#
loop_
_entity.id
_entity.type
_entity.pdbx_description
1 polymer ?
#
loop_
_entity_poly.entity_id
_entity_poly.type
_entity_poly.pdbx_seq_one_letter_code
_entity_poly.pdbx_strand_id
1 'polypeptide(L)'
;LVKPGVEIVTANPASSGAARWNALAAWGSVTENGGSKAEATEYIDRLFENVVSLTNSGRDATQSFLGGTGDVLLAYENEAILAAQQGQGFDYVIPDTTLLIENPGAILTEHTPAAEPWLDFVLGETGQREFALKGFRPLNLEEPGTADLASVGLEASDIKGAPDSSDPFPAVKNLLTLTDNFGGPGWGGVKDELFGDGKDGAPVGIVTEAITKSGKASQ
;
A
#
# COMPACT_ATOMS: atom_id res chain seq x y z
N LEU A 1 -4.21 -15.50 -2.22
CA LEU A 1 -5.22 -14.51 -2.64
C LEU A 1 -6.12 -15.06 -3.75
N VAL A 2 -5.59 -15.52 -4.88
CA VAL A 2 -6.36 -15.99 -6.05
C VAL A 2 -6.94 -17.42 -5.96
N LYS A 3 -7.09 -17.97 -4.75
CA LYS A 3 -7.69 -19.30 -4.56
C LYS A 3 -9.22 -19.19 -4.69
N PRO A 4 -9.92 -20.18 -5.26
CA PRO A 4 -11.38 -20.16 -5.31
C PRO A 4 -12.00 -19.99 -3.92
N GLY A 5 -13.01 -19.13 -3.82
CA GLY A 5 -13.77 -18.91 -2.59
C GLY A 5 -13.10 -17.98 -1.57
N VAL A 6 -11.95 -17.38 -1.88
CA VAL A 6 -11.37 -16.30 -1.06
C VAL A 6 -12.01 -14.98 -1.47
N GLU A 7 -12.63 -14.28 -0.53
CA GLU A 7 -13.23 -12.97 -0.72
C GLU A 7 -12.27 -11.86 -0.29
N ILE A 8 -11.97 -10.93 -1.19
CA ILE A 8 -10.98 -9.87 -0.96
C ILE A 8 -11.66 -8.50 -0.81
N VAL A 9 -11.23 -7.74 0.19
CA VAL A 9 -11.54 -6.31 0.35
C VAL A 9 -10.31 -5.49 -0.03
N THR A 10 -10.49 -4.51 -0.90
CA THR A 10 -9.46 -3.51 -1.24
C THR A 10 -10.14 -2.22 -1.67
N ALA A 11 -9.44 -1.08 -1.60
CA ALA A 11 -9.97 0.15 -2.19
C ALA A 11 -9.92 0.10 -3.73
N ASN A 12 -10.56 1.07 -4.38
CA ASN A 12 -10.59 1.24 -5.83
C ASN A 12 -9.35 2.03 -6.34
N PRO A 13 -8.52 1.49 -7.26
CA PRO A 13 -7.35 2.18 -7.83
C PRO A 13 -7.66 3.48 -8.57
N ALA A 14 -8.91 3.68 -9.00
CA ALA A 14 -9.35 4.91 -9.64
C ALA A 14 -9.38 6.11 -8.68
N SER A 15 -9.70 5.88 -7.40
CA SER A 15 -9.85 6.93 -6.38
C SER A 15 -8.81 6.83 -5.25
N SER A 16 -8.19 5.67 -5.05
CA SER A 16 -7.31 5.41 -3.90
C SER A 16 -5.88 5.06 -4.31
N GLY A 17 -4.91 5.79 -3.75
CA GLY A 17 -3.49 5.45 -3.86
C GLY A 17 -3.15 4.10 -3.21
N ALA A 18 -3.83 3.74 -2.11
CA ALA A 18 -3.66 2.45 -1.43
C ALA A 18 -3.90 1.28 -2.36
N ALA A 19 -4.99 1.37 -3.13
CA ALA A 19 -5.35 0.35 -4.08
C ALA A 19 -4.35 0.23 -5.25
N ARG A 20 -3.70 1.33 -5.65
CA ARG A 20 -2.61 1.27 -6.64
C ARG A 20 -1.40 0.54 -6.10
N TRP A 21 -1.01 0.81 -4.84
CA TRP A 21 0.05 0.06 -4.17
C TRP A 21 -0.29 -1.42 -4.03
N ASN A 22 -1.51 -1.76 -3.60
CA ASN A 22 -1.99 -3.14 -3.48
C ASN A 22 -1.88 -3.90 -4.81
N ALA A 23 -2.37 -3.30 -5.90
CA ALA A 23 -2.35 -3.92 -7.22
C ALA A 23 -0.93 -4.04 -7.78
N LEU A 24 -0.08 -3.03 -7.59
CA LEU A 24 1.32 -3.08 -8.00
C LEU A 24 2.11 -4.14 -7.22
N ALA A 25 1.91 -4.23 -5.90
CA ALA A 25 2.55 -5.27 -5.09
C ALA A 25 2.10 -6.67 -5.52
N ALA A 26 0.80 -6.86 -5.79
CA ALA A 26 0.27 -8.12 -6.29
C ALA A 26 0.86 -8.51 -7.66
N TRP A 27 0.91 -7.57 -8.61
CA TRP A 27 1.47 -7.79 -9.94
C TRP A 27 2.99 -8.05 -9.88
N GLY A 28 3.71 -7.21 -9.14
CA GLY A 28 5.16 -7.33 -8.92
C GLY A 28 5.55 -8.62 -8.20
N SER A 29 4.70 -9.13 -7.30
CA SER A 29 4.95 -10.41 -6.64
C SER A 29 5.02 -11.60 -7.61
N VAL A 30 4.46 -11.47 -8.82
CA VAL A 30 4.57 -12.49 -9.86
C VAL A 30 5.81 -12.25 -10.72
N THR A 31 6.01 -11.02 -11.21
CA THR A 31 7.13 -10.70 -12.10
C THR A 31 8.49 -10.88 -11.42
N GLU A 32 8.58 -10.47 -10.16
CA GLU A 32 9.84 -10.52 -9.39
C GLU A 32 10.10 -11.90 -8.78
N ASN A 33 9.17 -12.84 -8.91
CA ASN A 33 9.35 -14.24 -8.51
C ASN A 33 9.47 -15.18 -9.72
N GLY A 34 9.95 -14.66 -10.86
CA GLY A 34 10.27 -15.42 -12.07
C GLY A 34 9.10 -15.66 -13.02
N GLY A 35 7.92 -15.09 -12.73
CA GLY A 35 6.79 -15.07 -13.64
C GLY A 35 6.96 -14.04 -14.75
N SER A 36 6.31 -14.29 -15.88
CA SER A 36 6.19 -13.35 -16.98
C SER A 36 5.14 -12.26 -16.69
N LYS A 37 5.22 -11.15 -17.42
CA LYS A 37 4.15 -10.12 -17.39
C LYS A 37 2.77 -10.69 -17.73
N ALA A 38 2.71 -11.69 -18.61
CA ALA A 38 1.44 -12.34 -18.98
C ALA A 38 0.84 -13.12 -17.79
N GLU A 39 1.66 -13.87 -17.05
CA GLU A 39 1.25 -14.57 -15.83
C GLU A 39 0.85 -13.58 -14.72
N ALA A 40 1.54 -12.44 -14.62
CA ALA A 40 1.18 -11.37 -13.68
C ALA A 40 -0.16 -10.72 -14.03
N THR A 41 -0.44 -10.50 -15.32
CA THR A 41 -1.75 -10.04 -15.80
C THR A 41 -2.86 -11.05 -15.47
N GLU A 42 -2.64 -12.34 -15.74
CA GLU A 42 -3.61 -13.39 -15.40
C GLU A 42 -3.86 -13.45 -13.88
N TYR A 43 -2.80 -13.28 -13.07
CA TYR A 43 -2.93 -13.22 -11.62
C TYR A 43 -3.78 -12.03 -11.17
N ILE A 44 -3.62 -10.86 -11.79
CA ILE A 44 -4.44 -9.68 -11.50
C ILE A 44 -5.90 -9.88 -11.93
N ASP A 45 -6.16 -10.46 -13.11
CA ASP A 45 -7.52 -10.81 -13.53
C ASP A 45 -8.21 -11.69 -12.46
N ARG A 46 -7.54 -12.76 -12.03
CA ARG A 46 -8.05 -13.67 -10.97
C ARG A 46 -8.14 -13.03 -9.59
N LEU A 47 -7.27 -12.06 -9.27
CA LEU A 47 -7.33 -11.31 -8.03
C LEU A 47 -8.62 -10.49 -7.97
N PHE A 48 -8.92 -9.73 -9.03
CA PHE A 48 -10.12 -8.90 -9.09
C PHE A 48 -11.40 -9.72 -9.27
N GLU A 49 -11.36 -10.94 -9.78
CA GLU A 49 -12.48 -11.90 -9.68
C GLU A 49 -12.85 -12.18 -8.22
N ASN A 50 -11.87 -12.31 -7.33
CA ASN A 50 -12.05 -12.56 -5.90
C ASN A 50 -12.38 -11.30 -5.06
N VAL A 51 -12.23 -10.09 -5.60
CA VAL A 51 -12.56 -8.85 -4.87
C VAL A 51 -14.08 -8.73 -4.70
N VAL A 52 -14.58 -8.65 -3.47
CA VAL A 52 -16.03 -8.50 -3.19
C VAL A 52 -16.43 -7.08 -2.84
N SER A 53 -15.46 -6.20 -2.54
CA SER A 53 -15.69 -4.81 -2.20
C SER A 53 -14.55 -3.93 -2.71
N LEU A 54 -14.89 -2.94 -3.55
CA LEU A 54 -14.02 -1.86 -4.00
C LEU A 54 -14.45 -0.54 -3.33
N THR A 55 -13.80 -0.17 -2.24
CA THR A 55 -14.17 1.04 -1.49
C THR A 55 -13.44 2.29 -2.01
N ASN A 56 -13.87 3.49 -1.60
CA ASN A 56 -13.27 4.75 -2.05
C ASN A 56 -11.89 5.04 -1.46
N SER A 57 -11.53 4.43 -0.33
CA SER A 57 -10.27 4.67 0.37
C SER A 57 -9.81 3.45 1.16
N GLY A 58 -8.51 3.38 1.49
CA GLY A 58 -7.97 2.31 2.35
C GLY A 58 -8.63 2.26 3.73
N ARG A 59 -9.03 3.42 4.28
CA ARG A 59 -9.77 3.50 5.54
C ARG A 59 -11.17 2.90 5.40
N ASP A 60 -11.88 3.21 4.32
CA ASP A 60 -13.21 2.61 4.05
C ASP A 60 -13.09 1.09 3.85
N ALA A 61 -12.02 0.62 3.20
CA ALA A 61 -11.75 -0.81 3.05
C ALA A 61 -11.56 -1.49 4.42
N THR A 62 -10.79 -0.85 5.31
CA THR A 62 -10.58 -1.34 6.68
C THR A 62 -11.89 -1.40 7.47
N GLN A 63 -12.72 -0.36 7.41
CA GLN A 63 -14.02 -0.35 8.09
C GLN A 63 -14.98 -1.41 7.52
N SER A 64 -14.98 -1.61 6.20
CA SER A 64 -15.78 -2.66 5.54
C SER A 64 -15.37 -4.06 6.01
N PHE A 65 -14.07 -4.34 6.07
CA PHE A 65 -13.51 -5.60 6.55
C PHE A 65 -13.84 -5.85 8.03
N LEU A 66 -13.64 -4.85 8.89
CA LEU A 66 -14.00 -4.91 10.32
C LEU A 66 -15.51 -5.07 10.54
N GLY A 67 -16.33 -4.63 9.59
CA GLY A 67 -17.77 -4.86 9.55
C GLY A 67 -18.18 -6.28 9.16
N GLY A 68 -17.23 -7.16 8.85
CA GLY A 68 -17.45 -8.57 8.50
C GLY A 68 -17.49 -8.86 7.00
N THR A 69 -16.99 -7.96 6.15
CA THR A 69 -16.94 -8.17 4.70
C THR A 69 -15.63 -8.87 4.29
N GLY A 70 -15.73 -9.97 3.57
CA GLY A 70 -14.59 -10.67 2.97
C GLY A 70 -13.69 -11.41 3.96
N ASP A 71 -12.77 -12.22 3.43
CA ASP A 71 -11.83 -13.04 4.19
C ASP A 71 -10.47 -12.36 4.38
N VAL A 72 -10.06 -11.53 3.43
CA VAL A 72 -8.75 -10.89 3.40
C VAL A 72 -8.87 -9.42 2.98
N LEU A 73 -8.27 -8.53 3.78
CA LEU A 73 -8.08 -7.13 3.45
C LEU A 73 -6.67 -6.90 2.88
N LEU A 74 -6.58 -6.27 1.71
CA LEU A 74 -5.32 -5.70 1.23
C LEU A 74 -5.16 -4.29 1.83
N ALA A 75 -4.31 -4.16 2.84
CA ALA A 75 -4.12 -2.93 3.59
C ALA A 75 -2.65 -2.50 3.67
N TYR A 76 -2.46 -1.23 4.01
CA TYR A 76 -1.19 -0.75 4.53
C TYR A 76 -0.89 -1.37 5.91
N GLU A 77 0.38 -1.59 6.20
CA GLU A 77 0.85 -2.04 7.52
C GLU A 77 0.39 -1.10 8.65
N ASN A 78 0.46 0.22 8.43
CA ASN A 78 0.03 1.21 9.42
C ASN A 78 -1.47 1.15 9.73
N GLU A 79 -2.32 0.77 8.77
CA GLU A 79 -3.77 0.65 9.01
C GLU A 79 -4.07 -0.56 9.91
N ALA A 80 -3.35 -1.67 9.72
CA ALA A 80 -3.49 -2.87 10.56
C ALA A 80 -3.01 -2.60 11.99
N ILE A 81 -1.84 -1.96 12.15
CA ILE A 81 -1.31 -1.56 13.46
C ILE A 81 -2.28 -0.59 14.15
N LEU A 82 -2.76 0.43 13.44
CA LEU A 82 -3.69 1.41 14.02
C LEU A 82 -5.05 0.79 14.40
N ALA A 83 -5.57 -0.16 13.63
CA ALA A 83 -6.78 -0.90 14.00
C ALA A 83 -6.58 -1.69 15.30
N ALA A 84 -5.43 -2.37 15.45
CA ALA A 84 -5.08 -3.06 16.69
C ALA A 84 -4.93 -2.11 17.89
N GLN A 85 -4.32 -0.93 17.71
CA GLN A 85 -4.26 0.11 18.74
C GLN A 85 -5.65 0.59 19.22
N GLN A 86 -6.66 0.51 18.37
CA GLN A 86 -8.04 0.89 18.66
C GLN A 86 -8.88 -0.26 19.23
N GLY A 87 -8.27 -1.42 19.49
CA GLY A 87 -8.99 -2.62 19.95
C GLY A 87 -9.81 -3.30 18.85
N GLN A 88 -9.53 -2.97 17.58
CA GLN A 88 -10.19 -3.51 16.39
C GLN A 88 -9.21 -4.35 15.55
N GLY A 89 -8.28 -5.03 16.22
CA GLY A 89 -7.21 -5.78 15.53
C GLY A 89 -7.74 -6.96 14.74
N PHE A 90 -7.04 -7.25 13.64
CA PHE A 90 -7.11 -8.48 12.89
C PHE A 90 -5.70 -9.01 12.71
N ASP A 91 -5.56 -10.32 12.52
CA ASP A 91 -4.27 -10.90 12.18
C ASP A 91 -3.84 -10.37 10.82
N TYR A 92 -2.62 -9.85 10.73
CA TYR A 92 -2.02 -9.48 9.46
C TYR A 92 -0.74 -10.25 9.21
N VAL A 93 -0.47 -10.48 7.93
CA VAL A 93 0.71 -11.18 7.45
C VAL A 93 1.39 -10.28 6.43
N ILE A 94 2.70 -10.13 6.57
CA ILE A 94 3.52 -9.49 5.56
C ILE A 94 4.00 -10.59 4.62
N PRO A 95 3.65 -10.55 3.32
CA PRO A 95 4.08 -11.59 2.38
C PRO A 95 5.59 -11.49 2.12
N ASP A 96 6.21 -12.62 1.75
CA ASP A 96 7.64 -12.70 1.40
C ASP A 96 8.07 -11.63 0.38
N THR A 97 7.20 -11.32 -0.58
CA THR A 97 7.39 -10.23 -1.55
C THR A 97 6.28 -9.20 -1.39
N THR A 98 6.66 -7.96 -1.09
CA THR A 98 5.78 -6.79 -1.12
C THR A 98 6.57 -5.57 -1.59
N LEU A 99 5.95 -4.40 -1.57
CA LEU A 99 6.49 -3.17 -2.15
C LEU A 99 6.75 -2.12 -1.07
N LEU A 100 7.82 -1.35 -1.23
CA LEU A 100 8.05 -0.13 -0.46
C LEU A 100 6.99 0.90 -0.82
N ILE A 101 6.16 1.24 0.17
CA ILE A 101 5.10 2.25 0.02
C ILE A 101 5.64 3.58 0.51
N GLU A 102 5.78 4.52 -0.41
CA GLU A 102 6.23 5.89 -0.12
C GLU A 102 5.03 6.85 -0.17
N ASN A 103 4.85 7.66 0.88
CA ASN A 103 3.76 8.62 0.97
C ASN A 103 4.32 10.05 0.86
N PRO A 104 4.39 10.62 -0.36
CA PRO A 104 5.03 11.90 -0.58
C PRO A 104 4.21 13.06 -0.01
N GLY A 105 4.90 14.02 0.62
CA GLY A 105 4.37 15.32 0.99
C GLY A 105 4.96 16.42 0.09
N ALA A 106 4.17 17.41 -0.27
CA ALA A 106 4.61 18.57 -1.04
C ALA A 106 3.86 19.83 -0.59
N ILE A 107 4.49 20.98 -0.75
CA ILE A 107 3.86 22.30 -0.53
C ILE A 107 3.32 22.79 -1.88
N LEU A 108 2.13 23.40 -1.85
CA LEU A 108 1.53 24.02 -3.05
C LEU A 108 2.36 25.23 -3.49
N THR A 109 2.36 25.53 -4.79
CA THR A 109 3.04 26.72 -5.33
C THR A 109 2.57 28.02 -4.68
N GLU A 110 1.29 28.10 -4.31
CA GLU A 110 0.73 29.17 -3.51
C GLU A 110 0.44 28.66 -2.10
N HIS A 111 1.29 29.04 -1.14
CA HIS A 111 1.17 28.64 0.26
C HIS A 111 1.35 29.82 1.21
N THR A 112 0.87 29.65 2.44
CA THR A 112 1.23 30.57 3.53
C THR A 112 2.64 30.25 4.02
N PRO A 113 3.39 31.23 4.57
CA PRO A 113 4.73 30.99 5.12
C PRO A 113 4.79 29.91 6.21
N ALA A 114 3.65 29.53 6.81
CA ALA A 114 3.59 28.46 7.80
C ALA A 114 3.75 27.04 7.21
N ALA A 115 3.56 26.85 5.89
CA ALA A 115 3.60 25.51 5.30
C ALA A 115 5.01 24.90 5.25
N GLU A 116 6.04 25.71 5.03
CA GLU A 116 7.45 25.28 5.04
C GLU A 116 7.89 24.74 6.40
N PRO A 117 7.80 25.51 7.52
CA PRO A 117 8.18 25.01 8.82
C PRO A 117 7.27 23.85 9.29
N TRP A 118 6.04 23.77 8.80
CA TRP A 118 5.17 22.63 9.05
C TRP A 118 5.69 21.37 8.35
N LEU A 119 6.08 21.44 7.06
CA LEU A 119 6.65 20.30 6.36
C LEU A 119 8.01 19.90 6.97
N ASP A 120 8.84 20.86 7.37
CA ASP A 120 10.10 20.58 8.09
C ASP A 120 9.84 19.84 9.41
N PHE A 121 8.80 20.24 10.16
CA PHE A 121 8.37 19.51 11.35
C PHE A 121 7.92 18.08 11.03
N VAL A 122 7.09 17.92 9.98
CA VAL A 122 6.57 16.62 9.54
C VAL A 122 7.71 15.67 9.14
N LEU A 123 8.73 16.18 8.43
CA LEU A 123 9.88 15.41 7.97
C LEU A 123 10.97 15.23 9.05
N GLY A 124 10.98 16.09 10.07
CA GLY A 124 11.93 16.02 11.17
C GLY A 124 11.62 14.94 12.20
N GLU A 125 12.55 14.75 13.13
CA GLU A 125 12.51 13.74 14.19
C GLU A 125 11.16 13.67 14.92
N THR A 126 10.62 14.81 15.36
CA THR A 126 9.36 14.86 16.09
C THR A 126 8.16 14.44 15.24
N GLY A 127 8.08 14.86 13.99
CA GLY A 127 6.99 14.44 13.09
C GLY A 127 7.07 12.95 12.77
N GLN A 128 8.27 12.45 12.48
CA GLN A 128 8.50 11.03 12.21
C GLN A 128 8.24 10.14 13.43
N ARG A 129 8.53 10.62 14.64
CA ARG A 129 8.14 9.97 15.88
C ARG A 129 6.62 9.78 15.96
N GLU A 130 5.83 10.81 15.67
CA GLU A 130 4.37 10.72 15.70
C GLU A 130 3.83 9.73 14.66
N PHE A 131 4.43 9.67 13.46
CA PHE A 131 4.09 8.67 12.45
C PHE A 131 4.40 7.25 12.91
N ALA A 132 5.58 7.02 13.50
CA ALA A 132 5.96 5.72 14.04
C ALA A 132 4.96 5.22 15.09
N LEU A 133 4.54 6.09 16.02
CA LEU A 133 3.53 5.76 17.02
C LEU A 133 2.15 5.39 16.41
N LYS A 134 1.89 5.75 15.15
CA LYS A 134 0.69 5.37 14.39
C LYS A 134 0.91 4.20 13.43
N GLY A 135 2.04 3.51 13.53
CA GLY A 135 2.34 2.31 12.74
C GLY A 135 2.93 2.59 11.36
N PHE A 136 3.34 3.82 11.05
CA PHE A 136 4.11 4.11 9.85
C PHE A 136 5.58 3.81 10.09
N ARG A 137 6.28 3.25 9.10
CA ARG A 137 7.74 3.18 9.16
C ARG A 137 8.29 4.61 9.06
N PRO A 138 9.08 5.09 10.04
CA PRO A 138 9.66 6.43 9.97
C PRO A 138 10.61 6.55 8.78
N LEU A 139 10.78 7.75 8.26
CA LEU A 139 11.67 8.02 7.13
C LEU A 139 13.11 7.58 7.44
N ASN A 140 13.66 6.76 6.56
CA ASN A 140 15.05 6.36 6.55
C ASN A 140 15.60 6.56 5.14
N LEU A 141 16.33 7.66 4.94
CA LEU A 141 16.87 8.02 3.63
C LEU A 141 18.13 7.22 3.26
N GLU A 142 18.83 6.67 4.26
CA GLU A 142 20.02 5.85 4.04
C GLU A 142 19.62 4.43 3.65
N GLU A 143 18.57 3.88 4.27
CA GLU A 143 18.04 2.55 4.01
C GLU A 143 16.49 2.56 3.89
N PRO A 144 15.94 2.99 2.74
CA PRO A 144 14.49 3.06 2.54
C PRO A 144 13.78 1.72 2.78
N GLY A 145 12.69 1.75 3.56
CA GLY A 145 11.90 0.57 3.93
C GLY A 145 12.33 -0.11 5.23
N THR A 146 13.50 0.23 5.77
CA THR A 146 13.96 -0.20 7.09
C THR A 146 13.61 0.87 8.13
N ALA A 147 12.98 0.47 9.23
CA ALA A 147 12.66 1.39 10.32
C ALA A 147 13.86 1.56 11.26
N ASP A 148 14.33 2.79 11.45
CA ASP A 148 15.24 3.18 12.52
C ASP A 148 14.47 3.93 13.62
N LEU A 149 13.91 3.19 14.58
CA LEU A 149 13.15 3.77 15.68
C LEU A 149 14.02 4.63 16.62
N ALA A 150 15.31 4.29 16.76
CA ALA A 150 16.22 5.03 17.62
C ALA A 150 16.46 6.45 17.08
N SER A 151 16.50 6.62 15.75
CA SER A 151 16.60 7.94 15.10
C SER A 151 15.46 8.90 15.46
N VAL A 152 14.31 8.37 15.90
CA VAL A 152 13.13 9.14 16.34
C VAL A 152 12.86 9.00 17.85
N GLY A 153 13.85 8.52 18.59
CA GLY A 153 13.83 8.36 20.05
C GLY A 153 12.82 7.33 20.56
N LEU A 154 12.48 6.33 19.76
CA LEU A 154 11.55 5.26 20.11
C LEU A 154 12.28 3.92 20.23
N GLU A 155 11.69 3.04 21.04
CA GLU A 155 12.03 1.63 21.11
C GLU A 155 10.92 0.80 20.44
N ALA A 156 11.23 -0.43 20.03
CA ALA A 156 10.24 -1.35 19.43
C ALA A 156 8.95 -1.47 20.29
N SER A 157 9.13 -1.52 21.61
CA SER A 157 8.02 -1.63 22.56
C SER A 157 7.08 -0.42 22.58
N ASP A 158 7.48 0.72 22.05
CA ASP A 158 6.63 1.91 21.96
C ASP A 158 5.56 1.75 20.87
N ILE A 159 5.81 0.91 19.86
CA ILE A 159 4.89 0.65 18.75
C ILE A 159 3.84 -0.36 19.21
N LYS A 160 2.68 0.14 19.64
CA LYS A 160 1.56 -0.72 20.04
C LYS A 160 0.80 -1.22 18.82
N GLY A 161 0.25 -2.43 18.88
CA GLY A 161 -0.60 -2.99 17.82
C GLY A 161 0.13 -3.83 16.78
N ALA A 162 1.46 -3.90 16.82
CA ALA A 162 2.21 -4.86 16.00
C ALA A 162 2.07 -6.31 16.55
N PRO A 163 2.09 -7.35 15.69
CA PRO A 163 2.00 -8.76 16.09
C PRO A 163 3.20 -9.21 16.91
N ASP A 164 4.39 -8.71 16.56
CA ASP A 164 5.62 -8.88 17.32
C ASP A 164 6.03 -7.52 17.91
N SER A 165 5.96 -7.39 19.23
CA SER A 165 6.32 -6.15 19.92
C SER A 165 7.83 -5.93 20.03
N SER A 166 8.64 -6.94 19.71
CA SER A 166 10.10 -6.83 19.65
C SER A 166 10.61 -6.41 18.27
N ASP A 167 9.80 -6.62 17.23
CA ASP A 167 10.07 -6.21 15.86
C ASP A 167 8.78 -5.73 15.17
N PRO A 168 8.32 -4.50 15.45
CA PRO A 168 7.05 -4.01 14.94
C PRO A 168 7.05 -3.73 13.44
N PHE A 169 8.23 -3.60 12.83
CA PHE A 169 8.42 -3.30 11.40
C PHE A 169 9.43 -4.28 10.80
N PRO A 170 9.09 -5.57 10.72
CA PRO A 170 10.05 -6.58 10.33
C PRO A 170 10.55 -6.33 8.90
N ALA A 171 11.79 -6.73 8.65
CA ALA A 171 12.40 -6.67 7.33
C ALA A 171 11.60 -7.55 6.36
N VAL A 172 11.26 -6.99 5.20
CA VAL A 172 10.60 -7.73 4.13
C VAL A 172 11.68 -8.46 3.33
N LYS A 173 11.49 -9.77 3.13
CA LYS A 173 12.45 -10.64 2.44
C LYS A 173 12.76 -10.16 1.02
N ASN A 174 11.73 -9.83 0.25
CA ASN A 174 11.85 -9.26 -1.10
C ASN A 174 11.05 -7.95 -1.15
N LEU A 175 11.67 -6.84 -0.72
CA LEU A 175 11.06 -5.52 -0.80
C LEU A 175 11.28 -4.91 -2.18
N LEU A 176 10.21 -4.81 -2.96
CA LEU A 176 10.25 -4.18 -4.28
C LEU A 176 10.26 -2.65 -4.12
N THR A 177 10.86 -1.94 -5.07
CA THR A 177 10.82 -0.47 -5.15
C THR A 177 10.40 -0.01 -6.53
N LEU A 178 9.85 1.20 -6.65
CA LEU A 178 9.55 1.79 -7.96
C LEU A 178 10.82 1.91 -8.82
N THR A 179 11.92 2.34 -8.21
CA THR A 179 13.20 2.55 -8.88
C THR A 179 13.77 1.27 -9.47
N ASP A 180 13.86 0.21 -8.65
CA ASP A 180 14.60 -0.99 -9.02
C ASP A 180 13.76 -1.97 -9.84
N ASN A 181 12.43 -1.99 -9.64
CA ASN A 181 11.54 -2.99 -10.24
C ASN A 181 10.57 -2.41 -11.28
N PHE A 182 10.27 -1.11 -11.23
CA PHE A 182 9.17 -0.53 -12.02
C PHE A 182 9.56 0.67 -12.88
N GLY A 183 10.84 0.79 -13.21
CA GLY A 183 11.31 1.64 -14.31
C GLY A 183 11.51 3.11 -13.94
N GLY A 184 11.60 3.47 -12.66
CA GLY A 184 12.09 4.79 -12.27
C GLY A 184 11.70 5.24 -10.86
N PRO A 185 12.16 6.43 -10.43
CA PRO A 185 12.00 6.94 -9.06
C PRO A 185 10.56 7.35 -8.71
N GLY A 186 9.59 6.92 -9.51
CA GLY A 186 8.20 7.28 -9.37
C GLY A 186 7.34 6.45 -10.32
N TRP A 187 6.06 6.75 -10.35
CA TRP A 187 5.07 5.95 -11.05
C TRP A 187 5.19 5.95 -12.59
N GLY A 188 6.00 6.83 -13.18
CA GLY A 188 6.07 7.02 -14.63
C GLY A 188 6.36 5.75 -15.43
N GLY A 189 7.14 4.80 -14.87
CA GLY A 189 7.49 3.56 -15.56
C GLY A 189 6.37 2.50 -15.60
N VAL A 190 5.34 2.61 -14.75
CA VAL A 190 4.33 1.55 -14.56
C VAL A 190 2.89 2.04 -14.53
N LYS A 191 2.67 3.34 -14.31
CA LYS A 191 1.34 3.93 -14.11
C LYS A 191 0.38 3.61 -15.25
N ASP A 192 0.78 3.87 -16.49
CA ASP A 192 -0.13 3.73 -17.62
C ASP A 192 -0.31 2.24 -18.00
N GLU A 193 0.74 1.42 -17.81
CA GLU A 193 0.68 -0.04 -18.00
C GLU A 193 -0.35 -0.69 -17.07
N LEU A 194 -0.41 -0.28 -15.79
CA LEU A 194 -1.36 -0.87 -14.84
C LEU A 194 -2.69 -0.12 -14.78
N PHE A 195 -2.70 1.21 -14.84
CA PHE A 195 -3.85 2.04 -14.48
C PHE A 195 -4.29 3.02 -15.58
N GLY A 196 -3.81 2.85 -16.82
CA GLY A 196 -4.30 3.62 -17.96
C GLY A 196 -5.83 3.56 -18.04
N ASP A 197 -6.47 4.70 -18.26
CA ASP A 197 -7.94 4.82 -18.26
C ASP A 197 -8.56 4.61 -19.66
N GLY A 198 -7.74 4.36 -20.67
CA GLY A 198 -8.19 4.11 -22.04
C GLY A 198 -8.74 5.34 -22.78
N LYS A 199 -8.68 6.54 -22.18
CA LYS A 199 -9.22 7.75 -22.79
C LYS A 199 -8.24 8.35 -23.80
N ASP A 200 -8.78 9.16 -24.71
CA ASP A 200 -8.00 9.91 -25.70
C ASP A 200 -7.08 9.03 -26.57
N GLY A 201 -7.46 7.77 -26.77
CA GLY A 201 -6.69 6.79 -27.56
C GLY A 201 -5.50 6.16 -26.82
N ALA A 202 -5.34 6.44 -25.52
CA ALA A 202 -4.38 5.75 -24.66
C ALA A 202 -4.79 4.29 -24.43
N PRO A 203 -3.84 3.36 -24.19
CA PRO A 203 -4.16 1.99 -23.83
C PRO A 203 -4.88 1.92 -22.47
N VAL A 204 -5.75 0.92 -22.31
CA VAL A 204 -6.34 0.57 -21.01
C VAL A 204 -5.28 -0.20 -20.22
N GLY A 205 -5.09 0.18 -18.95
CA GLY A 205 -4.15 -0.49 -18.06
C GLY A 205 -4.65 -1.86 -17.60
N ILE A 206 -3.72 -2.75 -17.25
CA ILE A 206 -3.98 -4.14 -16.83
C ILE A 206 -5.01 -4.22 -15.68
N VAL A 207 -4.86 -3.37 -14.65
CA VAL A 207 -5.75 -3.35 -13.48
C VAL A 207 -7.11 -2.77 -13.85
N THR A 208 -7.14 -1.72 -14.66
CA THR A 208 -8.39 -1.13 -15.18
C THR A 208 -9.19 -2.17 -15.97
N GLU A 209 -8.51 -2.96 -16.80
CA GLU A 209 -9.13 -4.02 -17.58
C GLU A 209 -9.64 -5.16 -16.69
N ALA A 210 -8.85 -5.60 -15.70
CA ALA A 210 -9.23 -6.65 -14.74
C ALA A 210 -10.48 -6.28 -13.94
N ILE A 211 -10.56 -5.05 -13.43
CA ILE A 211 -11.75 -4.53 -12.72
C ILE A 211 -12.97 -4.57 -13.65
N THR A 212 -12.81 -4.16 -14.91
CA THR A 212 -13.89 -4.17 -15.89
C THR A 212 -14.37 -5.59 -16.18
N LYS A 213 -13.45 -6.53 -16.45
CA LYS A 213 -13.76 -7.95 -16.68
C LYS A 213 -14.48 -8.59 -15.50
N SER A 214 -14.12 -8.22 -14.28
CA SER A 214 -14.76 -8.73 -13.06
C SER A 214 -16.19 -8.22 -12.84
N GLY A 215 -16.67 -7.26 -13.65
CA GLY A 215 -18.00 -6.65 -13.51
C GLY A 215 -18.10 -5.63 -12.37
N LYS A 216 -16.97 -5.17 -11.81
CA LYS A 216 -16.92 -4.34 -10.60
C LYS A 216 -16.58 -2.88 -10.85
N ALA A 217 -16.50 -2.47 -12.12
CA ALA A 217 -16.18 -1.10 -12.50
C ALA A 217 -17.19 -0.04 -11.97
N SER A 218 -18.39 -0.44 -11.57
CA SER A 218 -19.43 0.44 -11.01
C SER A 218 -19.52 0.41 -9.47
N GLN A 219 -18.67 -0.37 -8.79
CA GLN A 219 -18.54 -0.36 -7.33
C GLN A 219 -17.57 0.75 -6.90
#